data_AF-A0A8T5NUF2-F1
#
_entry.id   AF-A0A8T5NUF2-F1
#
_cell.length_a   1.000
_cell.length_b   1.000
_cell.length_c   1.000
_cell.angle_alpha   90.00
_cell.angle_beta   90.00
_cell.angle_gamma   90.00
#
_symmetry.space_group_name_H-M   'P 1'
#
loop_
_entity.id
_entity.type
_entity.pdbx_description
1 polymer ?
#
loop_
_entity_poly.entity_id
_entity_poly.type
_entity_poly.pdbx_seq_one_letter_code
_entity_poly.pdbx_strand_id
1 'polypeptide(L)'
;MVFGNTDMGVMLRDLENLGFYEVLLPFLLIFTIIFAILQKIKLFGPTAKNINIIVAVIIAFFVVRVPSIVGVMTQFLPKVSILVLVLLMFLLVLGIFGAQGEKMTGGWLFIAMLAALVGLVWAIFSSIPSISLPSWLELQSGDLQVIGLIIALFGGIYLITRESGEKSGDAGGGNWKKLADSFGAGNLGRNPGKD
;
A
#
# COMPACT_ATOMS: atom_id res chain seq x y z
N MET A 1 40.59 -37.15 10.86
CA MET A 1 39.68 -36.75 11.96
C MET A 1 39.98 -35.29 12.28
N VAL A 2 39.14 -34.36 11.84
CA VAL A 2 39.27 -32.94 12.19
C VAL A 2 38.18 -32.66 13.22
N PHE A 3 38.57 -32.66 14.49
CA PHE A 3 37.78 -32.08 15.56
C PHE A 3 38.36 -30.70 15.87
N GLY A 4 37.49 -29.71 16.05
CA GLY A 4 37.81 -28.56 16.89
C GLY A 4 38.25 -27.29 16.19
N ASN A 5 37.38 -26.73 15.35
CA ASN A 5 37.10 -25.30 15.45
C ASN A 5 35.64 -25.07 15.05
N THR A 6 34.72 -25.46 15.93
CA THR A 6 33.30 -25.10 15.84
C THR A 6 33.15 -23.64 16.23
N ASP A 7 33.75 -22.78 15.42
CA ASP A 7 33.52 -21.37 15.46
C ASP A 7 32.05 -21.17 15.08
N MET A 8 31.27 -20.47 15.91
CA MET A 8 29.83 -20.30 15.65
C MET A 8 29.59 -19.67 14.28
N GLY A 9 30.54 -18.87 13.78
CA GLY A 9 30.50 -18.31 12.43
C GLY A 9 30.50 -19.36 11.33
N VAL A 10 31.24 -20.47 11.51
CA VAL A 10 31.27 -21.58 10.53
C VAL A 10 29.94 -22.33 10.55
N MET A 11 29.40 -22.62 11.74
CA MET A 11 28.10 -23.29 11.88
C MET A 11 26.96 -22.46 11.28
N LEU A 12 26.93 -21.16 11.51
CA LEU A 12 25.92 -20.28 10.94
C LEU A 12 26.02 -20.21 9.42
N ARG A 13 27.23 -20.14 8.87
CA ARG A 13 27.44 -20.12 7.43
C ARG A 13 27.07 -21.45 6.77
N ASP A 14 27.30 -22.57 7.45
CA ASP A 14 26.87 -23.89 6.98
C ASP A 14 25.34 -24.02 6.98
N LEU A 15 24.65 -23.50 8.01
CA LEU A 15 23.17 -23.45 8.04
C LEU A 15 22.60 -22.55 6.93
N GLU A 16 23.25 -21.42 6.67
CA GLU A 16 22.88 -20.52 5.57
C GLU A 16 23.06 -21.20 4.20
N ASN A 17 24.20 -21.87 3.98
CA ASN A 17 24.47 -22.62 2.75
C ASN A 17 23.52 -23.82 2.55
N LEU A 18 22.98 -24.38 3.64
CA LEU A 18 21.95 -25.42 3.59
C LEU A 18 20.55 -24.86 3.23
N GLY A 19 20.41 -23.54 3.03
CA GLY A 19 19.15 -22.89 2.71
C GLY A 19 18.18 -22.86 3.90
N PHE A 20 18.68 -22.96 5.14
CA PHE A 20 17.82 -23.00 6.33
C PHE A 20 16.88 -21.79 6.39
N TYR A 21 17.40 -20.57 6.16
CA TYR A 21 16.59 -19.35 6.15
C TYR A 21 15.62 -19.29 4.98
N GLU A 22 16.03 -19.76 3.80
CA GLU A 22 15.19 -19.78 2.59
C GLU A 22 13.96 -20.67 2.75
N VAL A 23 14.06 -21.70 3.60
CA VAL A 23 12.99 -22.65 3.91
C VAL A 23 12.18 -22.21 5.14
N LEU A 24 12.87 -21.77 6.21
CA LEU A 24 12.27 -21.41 7.49
C LEU A 24 11.41 -20.13 7.41
N LEU A 25 11.88 -19.11 6.69
CA LEU A 25 11.14 -17.85 6.56
C LEU A 25 9.76 -18.03 5.91
N PRO A 26 9.64 -18.63 4.71
CA PRO A 26 8.33 -18.87 4.12
C PRO A 26 7.50 -19.87 4.92
N PHE A 27 8.12 -20.86 5.59
CA PHE A 27 7.42 -21.76 6.51
C PHE A 27 6.68 -20.97 7.61
N LEU A 28 7.40 -20.10 8.33
CA LEU A 28 6.83 -19.32 9.42
C LEU A 28 5.74 -18.37 8.93
N LEU A 29 5.93 -17.77 7.75
CA LEU A 29 4.94 -16.89 7.13
C LEU A 29 3.63 -17.64 6.86
N ILE A 30 3.70 -18.78 6.16
CA ILE A 30 2.53 -19.58 5.79
C ILE A 30 1.86 -20.14 7.03
N PHE A 31 2.64 -20.71 7.96
CA PHE A 31 2.14 -21.19 9.24
C PHE A 31 1.33 -20.11 9.97
N THR A 32 1.90 -18.90 10.09
CA THR A 32 1.27 -17.79 10.80
C THR A 32 -0.02 -17.33 10.11
N ILE A 33 -0.01 -17.18 8.80
CA ILE A 33 -1.19 -16.74 8.02
C ILE A 33 -2.30 -17.79 8.13
N ILE A 34 -2.00 -19.06 7.88
CA ILE A 34 -2.99 -20.14 7.96
C ILE A 34 -3.53 -20.29 9.38
N PHE A 35 -2.66 -20.25 10.39
CA PHE A 35 -3.07 -20.31 11.79
C PHE A 35 -3.99 -19.14 12.15
N ALA A 36 -3.63 -17.91 11.75
CA ALA A 36 -4.43 -16.73 11.99
C ALA A 36 -5.81 -16.79 11.31
N ILE A 37 -5.86 -17.28 10.06
CA ILE A 37 -7.11 -17.48 9.33
C ILE A 37 -7.99 -18.51 10.05
N LEU A 38 -7.45 -19.68 10.41
CA LEU A 38 -8.19 -20.73 11.13
C LEU A 38 -8.73 -20.26 12.48
N GLN A 39 -7.97 -19.43 13.21
CA GLN A 39 -8.42 -18.78 14.44
C GLN A 39 -9.55 -17.79 14.19
N LYS A 40 -9.45 -16.97 13.14
CA LYS A 40 -10.45 -15.95 12.81
C LYS A 40 -11.79 -16.56 12.37
N ILE A 41 -11.74 -17.63 11.57
CA ILE A 41 -12.96 -18.31 11.07
C ILE A 41 -13.54 -19.33 12.07
N LYS A 42 -12.78 -19.69 13.12
CA LYS A 42 -13.17 -20.67 14.15
C LYS A 42 -13.67 -22.00 13.55
N LEU A 43 -12.99 -22.50 12.53
CA LEU A 43 -13.42 -23.68 11.74
C LEU A 43 -13.72 -24.92 12.60
N PHE A 44 -12.87 -25.18 13.60
CA PHE A 44 -13.00 -26.34 14.50
C PHE A 44 -13.62 -25.97 15.86
N GLY A 45 -14.21 -24.78 15.97
CA GLY A 45 -14.79 -24.26 17.21
C GLY A 45 -13.85 -23.36 18.02
N PRO A 46 -14.38 -22.68 19.06
CA PRO A 46 -13.67 -21.62 19.79
C PRO A 46 -12.51 -22.10 20.68
N THR A 47 -12.49 -23.36 21.09
CA THR A 47 -11.46 -23.94 21.96
C THR A 47 -10.43 -24.79 21.21
N ALA A 48 -10.59 -24.97 19.89
CA ALA A 48 -9.76 -25.86 19.08
C ALA A 48 -8.42 -25.24 18.64
N LYS A 49 -7.75 -24.47 19.51
CA LYS A 49 -6.46 -23.84 19.20
C LYS A 49 -5.39 -24.87 18.83
N ASN A 50 -5.34 -26.00 19.53
CA ASN A 50 -4.34 -27.04 19.29
C ASN A 50 -4.48 -27.65 17.89
N ILE A 51 -5.72 -27.88 17.45
CA ILE A 51 -6.03 -28.40 16.10
C ILE A 51 -5.62 -27.38 15.04
N ASN A 52 -5.96 -26.10 15.25
CA ASN A 52 -5.56 -25.02 14.35
C ASN A 52 -4.04 -24.95 14.16
N ILE A 53 -3.27 -25.12 15.25
CA ILE A 53 -1.79 -25.15 15.18
C ILE A 53 -1.33 -26.33 14.34
N ILE A 54 -1.81 -27.55 14.63
CA ILE A 54 -1.39 -28.77 13.92
C ILE A 54 -1.70 -28.66 12.43
N VAL A 55 -2.92 -28.24 12.08
CA VAL A 55 -3.33 -28.08 10.68
C VAL A 55 -2.48 -27.03 9.97
N ALA A 56 -2.23 -25.88 10.60
CA ALA A 56 -1.38 -24.84 10.02
C ALA A 56 0.06 -25.31 9.78
N VAL A 57 0.62 -26.07 10.73
CA VAL A 57 1.98 -26.65 10.59
C VAL A 57 2.03 -27.64 9.42
N ILE A 58 1.06 -28.54 9.32
CA ILE A 58 1.00 -29.53 8.23
C ILE A 58 0.92 -28.82 6.87
N ILE A 59 0.05 -27.81 6.74
CA ILE A 59 -0.08 -27.03 5.51
C ILE A 59 1.22 -26.29 5.19
N ALA A 60 1.84 -25.65 6.17
CA ALA A 60 3.10 -24.94 5.97
C ALA A 60 4.22 -25.87 5.47
N PHE A 61 4.35 -27.08 6.05
CA PHE A 61 5.30 -28.08 5.57
C PHE A 61 5.01 -28.55 4.14
N PHE A 62 3.74 -28.74 3.77
CA PHE A 62 3.39 -29.11 2.39
C PHE A 62 3.78 -28.04 1.39
N VAL A 63 3.53 -26.77 1.70
CA VAL A 63 3.85 -25.67 0.79
C VAL A 63 5.36 -25.51 0.64
N VAL A 64 6.10 -25.60 1.74
CA VAL A 64 7.57 -25.45 1.76
C VAL A 64 8.27 -26.61 1.06
N ARG A 65 7.64 -27.79 0.99
CA ARG A 65 8.16 -28.92 0.20
C ARG A 65 8.23 -28.62 -1.30
N VAL A 66 7.51 -27.63 -1.81
CA VAL A 66 7.51 -27.27 -3.23
C VAL A 66 8.52 -26.14 -3.47
N PRO A 67 9.70 -26.42 -4.08
CA PRO A 67 10.75 -25.41 -4.23
C PRO A 67 10.33 -24.22 -5.08
N SER A 68 9.46 -24.44 -6.07
CA SER A 68 8.92 -23.38 -6.93
C SER A 68 8.11 -22.36 -6.14
N ILE A 69 7.34 -22.79 -5.12
CA ILE A 69 6.55 -21.87 -4.29
C ILE A 69 7.48 -21.11 -3.34
N VAL A 70 8.44 -21.81 -2.74
CA VAL A 70 9.46 -21.21 -1.88
C VAL A 70 10.22 -20.11 -2.62
N GLY A 71 10.65 -20.36 -3.87
CA GLY A 71 11.33 -19.37 -4.70
C GLY A 71 10.49 -18.12 -5.01
N VAL A 72 9.18 -18.28 -5.21
CA VAL A 72 8.27 -17.13 -5.38
C VAL A 72 8.15 -16.34 -4.08
N MET A 73 8.03 -17.02 -2.94
CA MET A 73 7.90 -16.37 -1.64
C MET A 73 9.16 -15.61 -1.24
N THR A 74 10.35 -16.17 -1.48
CA THR A 74 11.62 -15.49 -1.18
C THR A 74 11.86 -14.28 -2.08
N GLN A 75 11.30 -14.24 -3.28
CA GLN A 75 11.30 -13.04 -4.13
C GLN A 75 10.22 -12.02 -3.78
N PHE A 76 9.08 -12.47 -3.26
CA PHE A 76 7.94 -11.62 -2.93
C PHE A 76 8.08 -10.95 -1.56
N LEU A 77 8.60 -11.68 -0.57
CA LEU A 77 8.77 -11.22 0.81
C LEU A 77 9.54 -9.90 0.91
N PRO A 78 10.75 -9.76 0.33
CA PRO A 78 11.50 -8.51 0.38
C PRO A 78 10.72 -7.35 -0.25
N LYS A 79 10.00 -7.59 -1.36
CA LYS A 79 9.22 -6.56 -2.06
C LYS A 79 8.08 -6.03 -1.20
N VAL A 80 7.34 -6.93 -0.55
CA VAL A 80 6.26 -6.53 0.37
C VAL A 80 6.80 -5.84 1.61
N SER A 81 7.90 -6.34 2.19
CA SER A 81 8.54 -5.70 3.35
C SER A 81 8.99 -4.27 3.04
N ILE A 82 9.60 -4.05 1.87
CA ILE A 82 9.98 -2.70 1.41
C ILE A 82 8.74 -1.84 1.21
N LEU A 83 7.67 -2.36 0.58
CA LEU A 83 6.42 -1.61 0.39
C LEU A 83 5.79 -1.19 1.72
N VAL A 84 5.70 -2.10 2.70
CA VAL A 84 5.16 -1.79 4.03
C VAL A 84 6.04 -0.77 4.75
N LEU A 85 7.37 -0.88 4.65
CA LEU A 85 8.30 0.09 5.22
C LEU A 85 8.17 1.47 4.57
N VAL A 86 8.06 1.52 3.23
CA VAL A 86 7.77 2.72 2.45
C VAL A 86 6.46 3.37 2.92
N LEU A 87 5.40 2.58 3.01
CA LEU A 87 4.09 3.05 3.45
C LEU A 87 4.16 3.58 4.89
N LEU A 88 4.86 2.88 5.78
CA LEU A 88 5.03 3.31 7.17
C LEU A 88 5.83 4.62 7.25
N MET A 89 6.93 4.74 6.51
CA MET A 89 7.70 5.98 6.42
C MET A 89 6.86 7.13 5.86
N PHE A 90 6.05 6.87 4.84
CA PHE A 90 5.12 7.84 4.29
C PHE A 90 4.05 8.27 5.31
N LEU A 91 3.44 7.33 6.02
CA LEU A 91 2.50 7.62 7.11
C LEU A 91 3.17 8.40 8.25
N LEU A 92 4.43 8.12 8.58
CA LEU A 92 5.18 8.88 9.58
C LEU A 92 5.39 10.32 9.15
N VAL A 93 5.81 10.56 7.90
CA VAL A 93 5.93 11.92 7.35
C VAL A 93 4.57 12.62 7.40
N LEU A 94 3.51 11.99 6.90
CA LEU A 94 2.15 12.56 6.97
C LEU A 94 1.70 12.80 8.40
N GLY A 95 2.07 11.95 9.35
CA GLY A 95 1.78 12.15 10.77
C GLY A 95 2.52 13.35 11.35
N ILE A 96 3.82 13.48 11.05
CA ILE A 96 4.66 14.59 11.52
C ILE A 96 4.19 15.93 10.95
N PHE A 97 3.88 15.99 9.65
CA PHE A 97 3.49 17.23 8.98
C PHE A 97 1.98 17.50 9.00
N GLY A 98 1.14 16.47 9.14
CA GLY A 98 -0.32 16.56 9.14
C GLY A 98 -0.95 16.70 10.52
N ALA A 99 -0.23 16.43 11.61
CA ALA A 99 -0.73 16.62 12.97
C ALA A 99 -0.63 18.07 13.46
N GLN A 100 -0.01 18.98 12.71
CA GLN A 100 0.24 20.35 13.13
C GLN A 100 -0.53 21.38 12.28
N GLY A 101 -1.79 21.60 12.69
CA GLY A 101 -2.36 22.94 12.76
C GLY A 101 -2.97 23.54 11.49
N GLU A 102 -4.22 23.97 11.64
CA GLU A 102 -5.00 24.78 10.71
C GLU A 102 -4.15 25.83 9.96
N LYS A 103 -4.31 25.87 8.63
CA LYS A 103 -3.78 26.87 7.68
C LYS A 103 -2.37 26.65 7.10
N MET A 104 -1.89 25.42 6.97
CA MET A 104 -0.98 25.14 5.85
C MET A 104 -1.82 25.02 4.57
N THR A 105 -1.77 26.06 3.75
CA THR A 105 -2.38 26.08 2.40
C THR A 105 -2.00 24.79 1.67
N GLY A 106 -3.01 24.07 1.14
CA GLY A 106 -2.85 22.71 0.62
C GLY A 106 -1.73 22.52 -0.41
N GLY A 107 -1.27 23.60 -1.05
CA GLY A 107 -0.10 23.58 -1.95
C GLY A 107 1.23 23.26 -1.24
N TRP A 108 1.47 23.77 -0.03
CA TRP A 108 2.73 23.51 0.68
C TRP A 108 2.78 22.11 1.30
N LEU A 109 1.63 21.60 1.76
CA LEU A 109 1.49 20.19 2.16
C LEU A 109 1.68 19.25 0.97
N PHE A 110 1.15 19.60 -0.21
CA PHE A 110 1.34 18.81 -1.42
C PHE A 110 2.81 18.75 -1.86
N ILE A 111 3.52 19.88 -1.81
CA ILE A 111 4.95 19.93 -2.10
C ILE A 111 5.78 19.14 -1.08
N ALA A 112 5.46 19.25 0.22
CA ALA A 112 6.13 18.46 1.26
C ALA A 112 5.88 16.95 1.11
N MET A 113 4.66 16.56 0.75
CA MET A 113 4.29 15.17 0.47
C MET A 113 5.05 14.63 -0.75
N LEU A 114 5.15 15.41 -1.82
CA LEU A 114 5.83 15.02 -3.05
C LEU A 114 7.35 14.96 -2.83
N ALA A 115 7.92 15.91 -2.09
CA ALA A 115 9.33 15.89 -1.69
C ALA A 115 9.67 14.70 -0.78
N ALA A 116 8.79 14.33 0.14
CA ALA A 116 8.99 13.15 0.99
C ALA A 116 8.89 11.84 0.21
N LEU A 117 7.97 11.74 -0.75
CA LEU A 117 7.83 10.58 -1.61
C LEU A 117 9.07 10.43 -2.52
N VAL A 118 9.55 11.53 -3.10
CA VAL A 118 10.80 11.57 -3.89
C VAL A 118 12.02 11.25 -3.01
N GLY A 119 12.11 11.80 -1.80
CA GLY A 119 13.19 11.53 -0.85
C GLY A 119 13.22 10.09 -0.38
N LEU A 120 12.05 9.47 -0.17
CA LEU A 120 11.92 8.06 0.20
C LEU A 120 12.36 7.14 -0.94
N VAL A 121 11.92 7.44 -2.16
CA VAL A 121 12.37 6.74 -3.37
C VAL A 121 13.90 6.86 -3.49
N TRP A 122 14.44 8.06 -3.38
CA TRP A 122 15.89 8.31 -3.45
C TRP A 122 16.68 7.60 -2.34
N ALA A 123 16.17 7.56 -1.10
CA ALA A 123 16.79 6.86 0.03
C ALA A 123 16.85 5.34 -0.19
N ILE A 124 15.80 4.75 -0.75
CA ILE A 124 15.78 3.32 -1.08
C ILE A 124 16.76 3.02 -2.22
N PHE A 125 16.80 3.87 -3.24
CA PHE A 125 17.72 3.70 -4.37
C PHE A 125 19.20 3.86 -3.97
N SER A 126 19.52 4.78 -3.05
CA SER A 126 20.89 4.95 -2.54
C SER A 126 21.33 3.85 -1.57
N SER A 127 20.39 3.18 -0.91
CA SER A 127 20.69 2.15 0.10
C SER A 127 20.89 0.75 -0.48
N ILE A 128 20.62 0.49 -1.77
CA ILE A 128 20.73 -0.84 -2.36
C ILE A 128 21.83 -0.85 -3.44
N PRO A 129 23.05 -1.36 -3.15
CA PRO A 129 24.19 -1.26 -4.07
C PRO A 129 24.08 -2.08 -5.36
N SER A 130 23.07 -2.96 -5.50
CA SER A 130 23.04 -4.02 -6.52
C SER A 130 21.67 -4.28 -7.17
N ILE A 131 20.67 -3.40 -6.97
CA ILE A 131 19.40 -3.47 -7.71
C ILE A 131 19.47 -2.48 -8.87
N SER A 132 19.65 -3.00 -10.09
CA SER A 132 19.36 -2.25 -11.30
C SER A 132 17.84 -2.01 -11.36
N LEU A 133 17.45 -0.82 -11.85
CA LEU A 133 16.04 -0.53 -12.11
C LEU A 133 15.52 -1.61 -13.08
N PRO A 134 14.31 -2.14 -12.90
CA PRO A 134 13.73 -2.94 -13.97
C PRO A 134 13.59 -2.03 -15.20
N SER A 135 13.81 -2.55 -16.40
CA SER A 135 14.08 -1.79 -17.64
C SER A 135 12.98 -0.81 -18.13
N TRP A 136 11.87 -0.71 -17.39
CA TRP A 136 10.81 0.31 -17.54
C TRP A 136 10.98 1.52 -16.60
N LEU A 137 12.02 1.51 -15.78
CA LEU A 137 12.43 2.54 -14.82
C LEU A 137 13.92 2.90 -14.95
N GLU A 138 14.69 2.20 -15.79
CA GLU A 138 16.03 2.62 -16.19
C GLU A 138 15.91 3.84 -17.08
N LEU A 139 16.24 5.02 -16.54
CA LEU A 139 16.22 6.28 -17.26
C LEU A 139 17.30 6.30 -18.34
N GLN A 140 17.01 5.66 -19.46
CA GLN A 140 17.73 5.84 -20.72
C GLN A 140 17.37 7.24 -21.27
N SER A 141 18.22 7.83 -22.10
CA SER A 141 18.03 9.19 -22.64
C SER A 141 16.70 9.43 -23.39
N GLY A 142 15.90 8.39 -23.67
CA GLY A 142 14.51 8.48 -24.14
C GLY A 142 13.45 8.75 -23.04
N ASP A 143 13.74 8.45 -21.77
CA ASP A 143 12.79 8.53 -20.65
C ASP A 143 12.64 9.94 -20.04
N LEU A 144 13.46 10.90 -20.47
CA LEU A 144 13.23 12.32 -20.21
C LEU A 144 11.86 12.78 -20.73
N GLN A 145 11.34 12.14 -21.78
CA GLN A 145 10.01 12.43 -22.30
C GLN A 145 8.91 11.88 -21.39
N VAL A 146 9.09 10.72 -20.76
CA VAL A 146 8.09 10.12 -19.85
C VAL A 146 8.05 10.87 -18.52
N ILE A 147 9.22 11.20 -17.96
CA ILE A 147 9.32 12.09 -16.78
C ILE A 147 8.74 13.47 -17.11
N GLY A 148 9.08 14.03 -18.27
CA GLY A 148 8.51 15.29 -18.75
C GLY A 148 6.99 15.23 -18.88
N LEU A 149 6.42 14.11 -19.31
CA LEU A 149 4.98 13.91 -19.47
C LEU A 149 4.27 13.72 -18.12
N ILE A 150 4.91 13.06 -17.15
CA ILE A 150 4.40 12.97 -15.77
C ILE A 150 4.45 14.35 -15.09
N ILE A 151 5.56 15.08 -15.22
CA ILE A 151 5.68 16.45 -14.72
C ILE A 151 4.69 17.38 -15.42
N ALA A 152 4.44 17.22 -16.72
CA ALA A 152 3.45 17.98 -17.47
C ALA A 152 2.02 17.62 -17.09
N LEU A 153 1.73 16.35 -16.76
CA LEU A 153 0.42 15.92 -16.24
C LEU A 153 0.18 16.49 -14.85
N PHE A 154 1.14 16.36 -13.92
CA PHE A 154 1.03 16.94 -12.58
C PHE A 154 1.06 18.47 -12.60
N GLY A 155 1.87 19.06 -13.48
CA GLY A 155 1.92 20.51 -13.73
C GLY A 155 0.65 21.04 -14.39
N GLY A 156 0.04 20.26 -15.29
CA GLY A 156 -1.25 20.56 -15.92
C GLY A 156 -2.39 20.46 -14.91
N ILE A 157 -2.41 19.42 -14.07
CA ILE A 157 -3.35 19.30 -12.95
C ILE A 157 -3.14 20.47 -11.98
N TYR A 158 -1.90 20.84 -11.67
CA TYR A 158 -1.59 22.00 -10.84
C TYR A 158 -2.05 23.32 -11.47
N LEU A 159 -1.85 23.51 -12.77
CA LEU A 159 -2.32 24.69 -13.53
C LEU A 159 -3.85 24.77 -13.56
N ILE A 160 -4.52 23.65 -13.80
CA ILE A 160 -5.99 23.54 -13.77
C ILE A 160 -6.51 23.79 -12.34
N THR A 161 -5.77 23.36 -11.33
CA THR A 161 -6.13 23.59 -9.93
C THR A 161 -5.86 25.02 -9.47
N ARG A 162 -4.97 25.76 -10.16
CA ARG A 162 -4.60 27.14 -9.80
C ARG A 162 -5.57 28.21 -10.34
N GLU A 163 -6.47 27.85 -11.26
CA GLU A 163 -7.44 28.77 -11.87
C GLU A 163 -8.92 28.46 -11.52
N SER A 164 -9.17 28.04 -10.28
CA SER A 164 -10.53 28.08 -9.71
C SER A 164 -10.62 28.79 -8.36
N GLY A 165 -9.64 29.66 -8.07
CA GLY A 165 -9.76 30.71 -7.06
C GLY A 165 -10.07 32.05 -7.74
N GLU A 166 -11.28 32.58 -7.52
CA GLU A 166 -11.80 33.90 -7.93
C GLU A 166 -12.29 34.11 -9.37
N LYS A 167 -13.45 33.52 -9.67
CA LYS A 167 -14.73 34.22 -9.96
C LYS A 167 -15.75 33.26 -10.60
N SER A 168 -16.57 32.63 -9.77
CA SER A 168 -17.88 32.12 -10.17
C SER A 168 -18.74 32.05 -8.92
N GLY A 169 -19.35 33.19 -8.59
CA GLY A 169 -20.57 33.18 -7.81
C GLY A 169 -21.69 32.63 -8.69
N ASP A 170 -22.45 31.72 -8.10
CA ASP A 170 -23.80 31.31 -8.50
C ASP A 170 -23.97 30.60 -9.86
N ALA A 171 -23.83 29.27 -9.85
CA ALA A 171 -24.55 28.39 -10.76
C ALA A 171 -24.56 26.94 -10.21
N GLY A 172 -25.47 26.65 -9.29
CA GLY A 172 -25.60 25.28 -8.79
C GLY A 172 -26.78 24.94 -7.88
N GLY A 173 -27.74 25.85 -7.66
CA GLY A 173 -28.89 25.58 -6.78
C GLY A 173 -30.21 26.29 -7.10
N GLY A 174 -30.26 27.22 -8.05
CA GLY A 174 -31.45 28.04 -8.33
C GLY A 174 -32.38 27.55 -9.45
N ASN A 175 -31.89 26.72 -10.39
CA ASN A 175 -32.61 26.43 -11.64
C ASN A 175 -33.40 25.11 -11.63
N TRP A 176 -33.06 24.18 -10.73
CA TRP A 176 -33.81 22.92 -10.57
C TRP A 176 -35.14 23.12 -9.84
N LYS A 177 -35.22 24.11 -8.95
CA LYS A 177 -36.45 24.44 -8.21
C LYS A 177 -37.49 25.12 -9.11
N LYS A 178 -37.05 26.04 -9.98
CA LYS A 178 -37.90 26.68 -11.00
C LYS A 178 -38.34 25.72 -12.12
N LEU A 179 -37.52 24.73 -12.46
CA LEU A 179 -37.90 23.66 -13.39
C LEU A 179 -38.92 22.68 -12.76
N ALA A 180 -38.78 22.33 -11.48
CA ALA A 180 -39.76 21.49 -10.79
C ALA A 180 -41.14 22.19 -10.69
N ASP A 181 -41.15 23.50 -10.44
CA ASP A 181 -42.38 24.30 -10.37
C ASP A 181 -43.03 24.53 -11.76
N SER A 182 -42.27 24.45 -12.86
CA SER A 182 -42.81 24.62 -14.23
C SER A 182 -43.29 23.33 -14.90
N PHE A 183 -43.02 22.16 -14.32
CA PHE A 183 -43.40 20.84 -14.88
C PHE A 183 -44.59 20.14 -14.19
N GLY A 184 -45.38 20.86 -13.40
CA GLY A 184 -46.78 20.47 -13.15
C GLY A 184 -47.14 20.08 -11.72
N ALA A 185 -47.26 21.08 -10.86
CA ALA A 185 -48.21 21.03 -9.74
C ALA A 185 -49.36 22.01 -9.99
N GLY A 186 -50.01 21.84 -11.14
CA GLY A 186 -51.27 22.50 -11.49
C GLY A 186 -52.45 21.71 -10.95
N ASN A 187 -52.95 22.14 -9.79
CA ASN A 187 -54.37 22.19 -9.45
C ASN A 187 -55.14 20.86 -9.28
N LEU A 188 -55.29 20.43 -8.03
CA LEU A 188 -56.53 19.76 -7.59
C LEU A 188 -57.05 20.49 -6.36
N GLY A 189 -57.88 21.50 -6.61
CA GLY A 189 -58.78 22.03 -5.61
C GLY A 189 -59.68 20.93 -5.07
N ARG A 190 -59.82 20.91 -3.74
CA ARG A 190 -61.03 20.41 -3.10
C ARG A 190 -61.23 21.14 -1.77
N ASN A 191 -61.98 22.23 -1.85
CA ASN A 191 -62.83 22.64 -0.74
C ASN A 191 -63.89 21.54 -0.57
N PRO A 192 -64.09 21.02 0.64
CA PRO A 192 -65.44 21.12 1.20
C PRO A 192 -65.40 21.51 2.68
N GLY A 193 -66.25 22.46 3.06
CA GLY A 193 -66.48 22.83 4.45
C GLY A 193 -67.23 21.78 5.27
N LYS A 194 -67.64 22.22 6.48
CA LYS A 194 -68.28 21.48 7.59
C LYS A 194 -67.23 20.87 8.52
N ASP A 195 -67.13 21.20 9.81
CA ASP A 195 -68.12 21.67 10.79
C ASP A 195 -67.54 22.73 11.75
#